data_AF-A0A9J8DE27-F1
#
_entry.id   AF-A0A9J8DE27-F1
#
_cell.length_a   1.000
_cell.length_b   1.000
_cell.length_c   1.000
_cell.angle_alpha   90.00
_cell.angle_beta   90.00
_cell.angle_gamma   90.00
#
_symmetry.space_group_name_H-M   'P 1'
#
loop_
_entity.id
_entity.type
_entity.pdbx_description
1 polymer ?
#
loop_
_entity_poly.entity_id
_entity_poly.type
_entity_poly.pdbx_seq_one_letter_code
_entity_poly.pdbx_strand_id
1 'polypeptide(L)'
;MQERFIMDLLLLLSLSVLCVSAEQEVENLSGLSPNPDRDIFVVRENGTTCLMAEFVVKFLIPYDVLALNGIDLITEQASVSIPRGAQIAGRCGSSESELQILWNNHAFTFRIFFSKEKRTLGSDGKAKEAEVWKINKVQLVYNTSEGTHFINAYNPGKHTASTHHLSALVTPAGRSFVCSAQQTFTLISSDHQKGITVSIYDIQIQPFDIKSDFVFSEPYKCITDEREQLEQMLPLVLGLILGLIIVITISVYHFHLKLTAAQQPQLPRDRSLYKNM
;
A
#
# COMPACT_ATOMS: atom_id res chain seq x y z
N MET A 1 -27.74 -34.53 52.20
CA MET A 1 -27.07 -33.27 51.79
C MET A 1 -25.73 -33.50 51.09
N GLN A 2 -25.07 -34.65 51.30
CA GLN A 2 -23.77 -35.00 50.69
C GLN A 2 -23.87 -35.42 49.20
N GLU A 3 -24.93 -36.15 48.81
CA GLU A 3 -25.02 -36.71 47.44
C GLU A 3 -25.40 -35.70 46.35
N ARG A 4 -26.12 -34.63 46.69
CA ARG A 4 -26.42 -33.54 45.72
C ARG A 4 -25.16 -32.74 45.36
N PHE A 5 -24.22 -32.62 46.29
CA PHE A 5 -22.98 -31.89 46.09
C PHE A 5 -22.02 -32.60 45.11
N ILE A 6 -22.07 -33.94 45.04
CA ILE A 6 -21.24 -34.73 44.12
C ILE A 6 -21.80 -34.67 42.69
N MET A 7 -23.12 -34.63 42.54
CA MET A 7 -23.76 -34.52 41.21
C MET A 7 -23.59 -33.12 40.60
N ASP A 8 -23.63 -32.07 41.42
CA ASP A 8 -23.33 -30.70 40.98
C ASP A 8 -21.83 -30.52 40.61
N LEU A 9 -20.92 -31.21 41.31
CA LEU A 9 -19.48 -31.19 41.00
C LEU A 9 -19.16 -31.95 39.70
N LEU A 10 -19.85 -33.06 39.42
CA LEU A 10 -19.72 -33.79 38.15
C LEU A 10 -20.30 -33.01 36.97
N LEU A 11 -21.41 -32.27 37.17
CA LEU A 11 -21.95 -31.38 36.15
C LEU A 11 -21.01 -30.20 35.84
N LEU A 12 -20.40 -29.60 36.87
CA LEU A 12 -19.41 -28.53 36.71
C LEU A 12 -18.11 -28.99 36.03
N LEU A 13 -17.70 -30.25 36.24
CA LEU A 13 -16.55 -30.85 35.53
C LEU A 13 -16.88 -31.16 34.06
N SER A 14 -18.12 -31.54 33.74
CA SER A 14 -18.56 -31.81 32.36
C SER A 14 -18.81 -30.57 31.50
N LEU A 15 -18.90 -29.39 32.12
CA LEU A 15 -19.04 -28.09 31.45
C LEU A 15 -17.70 -27.37 31.19
N SER A 16 -16.56 -28.06 31.40
CA SER A 16 -15.30 -27.73 30.73
C SER A 16 -15.39 -28.14 29.25
N VAL A 17 -16.38 -27.54 28.59
CA VAL A 17 -16.54 -27.49 27.14
C VAL A 17 -15.17 -27.17 26.56
N LEU A 18 -14.73 -28.08 25.68
CA LEU A 18 -13.70 -27.90 24.69
C LEU A 18 -13.60 -26.43 24.26
N CYS A 19 -12.73 -25.68 24.92
CA CYS A 19 -12.15 -24.50 24.33
C CYS A 19 -11.12 -25.05 23.35
N VAL A 20 -11.57 -25.42 22.15
CA VAL A 20 -10.67 -25.54 21.00
C VAL A 20 -10.18 -24.11 20.80
N SER A 21 -9.09 -23.75 21.49
CA SER A 21 -8.26 -22.65 20.99
C SER A 21 -7.81 -23.12 19.63
N ALA A 22 -8.36 -22.50 18.58
CA ALA A 22 -7.82 -22.64 17.25
C ALA A 22 -6.32 -22.36 17.35
N GLU A 23 -5.50 -23.37 17.05
CA GLU A 23 -4.06 -23.23 17.09
C GLU A 23 -3.70 -22.34 15.91
N GLN A 24 -3.39 -21.08 16.22
CA GLN A 24 -3.07 -20.07 15.21
C GLN A 24 -1.64 -20.30 14.74
N GLU A 25 -1.49 -20.74 13.50
CA GLU A 25 -0.21 -20.94 12.86
C GLU A 25 0.12 -19.71 12.01
N VAL A 26 1.35 -19.22 12.10
CA VAL A 26 1.78 -18.03 11.36
C VAL A 26 3.12 -18.31 10.71
N GLU A 27 3.24 -17.96 9.43
CA GLU A 27 4.43 -18.24 8.63
C GLU A 27 5.02 -16.95 8.08
N ASN A 28 6.30 -16.72 8.37
CA ASN A 28 7.09 -15.65 7.77
C ASN A 28 7.82 -16.23 6.55
N LEU A 29 7.36 -15.87 5.35
CA LEU A 29 7.92 -16.34 4.09
C LEU A 29 8.83 -15.28 3.42
N SER A 30 9.18 -14.19 4.13
CA SER A 30 10.05 -13.14 3.61
C SER A 30 11.40 -13.65 3.10
N GLY A 31 11.87 -14.79 3.62
CA GLY A 31 13.09 -15.45 3.13
C GLY A 31 13.02 -15.90 1.66
N LEU A 32 11.81 -16.07 1.10
CA LEU A 32 11.59 -16.46 -0.28
C LEU A 32 11.58 -15.28 -1.26
N SER A 33 11.42 -14.05 -0.76
CA SER A 33 11.40 -12.85 -1.59
C SER A 33 12.81 -12.53 -2.13
N PRO A 34 12.96 -12.31 -3.45
CA PRO A 34 14.23 -11.85 -4.01
C PRO A 34 14.55 -10.40 -3.62
N ASN A 35 13.53 -9.62 -3.21
CA ASN A 35 13.70 -8.26 -2.72
C ASN A 35 13.88 -8.27 -1.19
N PRO A 36 15.02 -7.79 -0.65
CA PRO A 36 15.28 -7.82 0.79
C PRO A 36 14.40 -6.92 1.64
N ASP A 37 13.76 -5.93 1.03
CA ASP A 37 12.86 -4.99 1.72
C ASP A 37 11.40 -5.42 1.63
N ARG A 38 11.10 -6.47 0.84
CA ARG A 38 9.75 -6.97 0.65
C ARG A 38 9.53 -8.21 1.48
N ASP A 39 8.56 -8.12 2.37
CA ASP A 39 8.20 -9.20 3.28
C ASP A 39 6.92 -9.89 2.85
N ILE A 40 6.81 -11.20 3.16
CA ILE A 40 5.63 -12.02 2.89
C ILE A 40 5.12 -12.59 4.21
N PHE A 41 3.90 -12.17 4.58
CA PHE A 41 3.24 -12.52 5.83
C PHE A 41 2.02 -13.40 5.56
N VAL A 42 1.94 -14.54 6.26
CA VAL A 42 0.84 -15.49 6.13
C VAL A 42 0.28 -15.83 7.51
N VAL A 43 -1.02 -15.62 7.71
CA VAL A 43 -1.75 -16.03 8.91
C VAL A 43 -2.65 -17.21 8.55
N ARG A 44 -2.57 -18.28 9.34
CA ARG A 44 -3.36 -19.50 9.18
C ARG A 44 -4.21 -19.74 10.40
N GLU A 45 -5.40 -20.27 10.17
CA GLU A 45 -6.35 -20.67 11.20
C GLU A 45 -6.90 -22.04 10.82
N ASN A 46 -6.86 -22.99 11.76
CA ASN A 46 -7.26 -24.39 11.52
C ASN A 46 -6.55 -25.03 10.32
N GLY A 47 -5.28 -24.70 10.10
CA GLY A 47 -4.45 -25.24 9.02
C GLY A 47 -4.68 -24.61 7.64
N THR A 48 -5.60 -23.65 7.48
CA THR A 48 -5.83 -22.96 6.20
C THR A 48 -5.40 -21.50 6.26
N THR A 49 -4.81 -20.98 5.17
CA THR A 49 -4.47 -19.57 5.02
C THR A 49 -5.73 -18.72 5.02
N CYS A 50 -5.78 -17.73 5.91
CA CYS A 50 -6.94 -16.84 6.06
C CYS A 50 -6.60 -15.36 5.78
N LEU A 51 -5.34 -14.97 5.95
CA LEU A 51 -4.82 -13.66 5.58
C LEU A 51 -3.43 -13.80 4.98
N MET A 52 -3.19 -13.09 3.89
CA MET A 52 -1.89 -13.01 3.23
C MET A 52 -1.57 -11.56 2.88
N ALA A 53 -0.34 -11.15 3.13
CA ALA A 53 0.11 -9.80 2.85
C ALA A 53 1.57 -9.80 2.39
N GLU A 54 1.83 -9.11 1.30
CA GLU A 54 3.16 -8.85 0.77
C GLU A 54 3.29 -7.34 0.57
N PHE A 55 4.31 -6.72 1.16
CA PHE A 55 4.58 -5.29 0.99
C PHE A 55 5.96 -4.90 1.49
N VAL A 56 6.41 -3.72 1.07
CA VAL A 56 7.54 -2.99 1.65
C VAL A 56 6.98 -1.87 2.52
N VAL A 57 7.50 -1.67 3.74
CA VAL A 57 7.07 -0.55 4.60
C VAL A 57 8.23 0.19 5.24
N LYS A 58 8.10 1.52 5.30
CA LYS A 58 9.00 2.43 5.99
C LYS A 58 8.23 3.31 6.96
N PHE A 59 8.80 3.53 8.13
CA PHE A 59 8.26 4.37 9.19
C PHE A 59 9.20 5.55 9.40
N LEU A 60 8.64 6.75 9.48
CA LEU A 60 9.35 7.97 9.84
C LEU A 60 8.76 8.51 11.14
N ILE A 61 9.49 8.30 12.23
CA ILE A 61 9.03 8.53 13.60
C ILE A 61 9.76 9.74 14.17
N PRO A 62 9.09 10.89 14.34
CA PRO A 62 9.68 12.02 15.03
C PRO A 62 9.76 11.79 16.55
N TYR A 63 10.87 12.15 17.18
CA TYR A 63 11.09 12.03 18.62
C TYR A 63 11.89 13.22 19.15
N ASP A 64 11.74 13.56 20.44
CA ASP A 64 12.48 14.69 21.02
C ASP A 64 13.84 14.26 21.55
N VAL A 65 14.82 15.15 21.40
CA VAL A 65 16.13 15.05 22.05
C VAL A 65 16.48 16.39 22.70
N LEU A 66 17.31 16.35 23.74
CA LEU A 66 17.86 17.57 24.32
C LEU A 66 18.94 18.14 23.41
N ALA A 67 18.83 19.44 23.10
CA ALA A 67 19.86 20.17 22.38
C ALA A 67 21.16 20.23 23.20
N LEU A 68 22.26 20.58 22.53
CA LEU A 68 23.59 20.66 23.16
C LEU A 68 23.68 21.65 24.34
N ASN A 69 22.76 22.62 24.41
CA ASN A 69 22.67 23.55 25.53
C ASN A 69 22.02 22.93 26.79
N GLY A 70 21.49 21.71 26.70
CA GLY A 70 20.88 20.97 27.80
C GLY A 70 19.51 21.48 28.26
N ILE A 71 18.90 22.42 27.53
CA ILE A 71 17.64 23.07 27.93
C ILE A 71 16.58 22.95 26.84
N ASP A 72 16.94 23.21 25.58
CA ASP A 72 15.97 23.20 24.49
C ASP A 72 15.68 21.78 24.01
N LEU A 73 14.41 21.50 23.71
CA LEU A 73 13.99 20.27 23.03
C LEU A 73 13.99 20.51 21.53
N ILE A 74 14.63 19.62 20.79
CA ILE A 74 14.56 19.57 19.33
C ILE A 74 13.95 18.25 18.90
N THR A 75 13.25 18.26 17.76
CA THR A 75 12.67 17.06 17.18
C THR A 75 13.60 16.47 16.12
N GLU A 76 14.03 15.24 16.35
CA GLU A 76 14.77 14.40 15.41
C GLU A 76 13.83 13.38 14.75
N GLN A 77 14.30 12.70 13.71
CA GLN A 77 13.50 11.69 13.00
C GLN A 77 14.25 10.35 12.91
N ALA A 78 13.58 9.29 13.36
CA ALA A 78 14.03 7.92 13.18
C ALA A 78 13.36 7.32 11.94
N SER A 79 14.17 6.76 11.04
CA SER A 79 13.68 5.95 9.92
C SER A 79 13.80 4.46 10.27
N VAL A 80 12.68 3.76 10.28
CA VAL A 80 12.61 2.34 10.67
C VAL A 80 11.95 1.54 9.54
N SER A 81 12.43 0.33 9.30
CA SER A 81 11.82 -0.63 8.36
C SER A 81 11.60 -1.97 9.07
N ILE A 82 10.74 -2.82 8.52
CA ILE A 82 10.57 -4.18 9.07
C ILE A 82 11.81 -5.00 8.72
N PRO A 83 12.50 -5.60 9.70
CA PRO A 83 13.63 -6.46 9.43
C PRO A 83 13.16 -7.87 9.02
N ARG A 84 13.99 -8.56 8.24
CA ARG A 84 13.80 -9.99 7.97
C ARG A 84 13.72 -10.79 9.28
N GLY A 85 12.80 -11.73 9.36
CA GLY A 85 12.59 -12.55 10.55
C GLY A 85 11.77 -11.87 11.66
N ALA A 86 11.07 -10.77 11.34
CA ALA A 86 10.06 -10.21 12.24
C ALA A 86 9.02 -11.29 12.63
N GLN A 87 8.62 -11.26 13.90
CA GLN A 87 7.58 -12.15 14.41
C GLN A 87 6.22 -11.68 13.92
N ILE A 88 5.35 -12.63 13.58
CA ILE A 88 4.04 -12.34 13.01
C ILE A 88 2.99 -12.97 13.91
N ALA A 89 1.93 -12.22 14.15
CA ALA A 89 0.67 -12.69 14.72
C ALA A 89 -0.47 -12.13 13.88
N GLY A 90 -1.64 -12.73 13.95
CA GLY A 90 -2.81 -12.17 13.28
C GLY A 90 -4.09 -12.84 13.76
N ARG A 91 -5.22 -12.29 13.36
CA ARG A 91 -6.52 -12.86 13.67
C ARG A 91 -7.35 -12.79 12.41
N CYS A 92 -8.07 -13.87 12.15
CA CYS A 92 -8.99 -13.94 11.03
C CYS A 92 -10.42 -14.00 11.58
N GLY A 93 -11.31 -13.27 10.94
CA GLY A 93 -12.72 -13.24 11.28
C GLY A 93 -13.56 -13.07 10.04
N SER A 94 -14.87 -13.27 10.18
CA SER A 94 -15.79 -13.16 9.05
C SER A 94 -15.93 -11.70 8.57
N SER A 95 -15.86 -10.73 9.48
CA SER A 95 -15.99 -9.30 9.21
C SER A 95 -14.76 -8.47 9.60
N GLU A 96 -13.93 -8.97 10.50
CA GLU A 96 -12.74 -8.25 10.99
C GLU A 96 -11.54 -9.19 10.98
N SER A 97 -10.40 -8.70 10.54
CA SER A 97 -9.13 -9.41 10.58
C SER A 97 -8.02 -8.45 11.02
N GLU A 98 -6.97 -8.98 11.63
CA GLU A 98 -5.82 -8.22 12.12
C GLU A 98 -4.53 -8.89 11.66
N LEU A 99 -3.58 -8.08 11.19
CA LEU A 99 -2.19 -8.48 11.00
C LEU A 99 -1.32 -7.71 11.99
N GLN A 100 -0.50 -8.41 12.76
CA GLN A 100 0.41 -7.86 13.74
C GLN A 100 1.84 -8.33 13.46
N ILE A 101 2.77 -7.38 13.32
CA ILE A 101 4.18 -7.65 13.04
C ILE A 101 5.01 -7.05 14.17
N LEU A 102 5.84 -7.85 14.81
CA LEU A 102 6.66 -7.46 15.96
C LEU A 102 8.14 -7.70 15.67
N TRP A 103 8.98 -6.74 16.00
CA TRP A 103 10.43 -6.88 15.81
C TRP A 103 11.23 -6.15 16.88
N ASN A 104 12.54 -6.40 16.86
CA ASN A 104 13.53 -5.82 17.78
C ASN A 104 13.13 -6.01 19.26
N ASN A 105 12.97 -7.27 19.71
CA ASN A 105 12.56 -7.61 21.07
C ASN A 105 11.25 -6.94 21.52
N HIS A 106 10.28 -6.83 20.61
CA HIS A 106 8.99 -6.16 20.83
C HIS A 106 9.09 -4.64 21.11
N ALA A 107 10.23 -4.02 20.80
CA ALA A 107 10.35 -2.56 20.83
C ALA A 107 9.42 -1.91 19.81
N PHE A 108 9.14 -2.60 18.70
CA PHE A 108 8.19 -2.17 17.69
C PHE A 108 7.10 -3.21 17.47
N THR A 109 5.87 -2.74 17.24
CA THR A 109 4.72 -3.56 16.87
C THR A 109 3.86 -2.78 15.89
N PHE A 110 3.78 -3.25 14.65
CA PHE A 110 2.93 -2.71 13.61
C PHE A 110 1.66 -3.53 13.49
N ARG A 111 0.50 -2.88 13.44
CA ARG A 111 -0.80 -3.52 13.35
C ARG A 111 -1.62 -2.91 12.23
N ILE A 112 -2.18 -3.77 11.39
CA ILE A 112 -3.13 -3.42 10.34
C ILE A 112 -4.44 -4.11 10.67
N PHE A 113 -5.50 -3.32 10.78
CA PHE A 113 -6.85 -3.79 11.02
C PHE A 113 -7.66 -3.69 9.72
N PHE A 114 -8.36 -4.77 9.41
CA PHE A 114 -9.17 -4.91 8.21
C PHE A 114 -10.62 -5.09 8.61
N SER A 115 -11.52 -4.49 7.84
CA SER A 115 -12.97 -4.66 8.00
C SER A 115 -13.62 -5.01 6.68
N LYS A 116 -14.51 -5.99 6.67
CA LYS A 116 -15.39 -6.36 5.56
C LYS A 116 -16.79 -5.84 5.82
N GLU A 117 -17.33 -5.08 4.88
CA GLU A 117 -18.62 -4.41 4.98
C GLU A 117 -19.44 -4.57 3.69
N LYS A 118 -20.77 -4.57 3.83
CA LYS A 118 -21.68 -4.51 2.68
C LYS A 118 -21.88 -3.06 2.28
N ARG A 119 -21.71 -2.76 0.99
CA ARG A 119 -22.04 -1.46 0.40
C ARG A 119 -23.22 -1.61 -0.54
N THR A 120 -24.21 -0.75 -0.36
CA THR A 120 -25.32 -0.60 -1.30
C THR A 120 -24.88 0.33 -2.44
N LEU A 121 -24.71 -0.20 -3.64
CA LEU A 121 -24.41 0.60 -4.83
C LEU A 121 -25.69 0.80 -5.65
N GLY A 122 -26.13 2.06 -5.76
CA GLY A 122 -27.26 2.46 -6.61
C GLY A 122 -28.20 3.48 -5.94
N SER A 123 -28.33 4.67 -6.53
CA SER A 123 -29.30 5.70 -6.14
C SER A 123 -30.66 5.55 -6.84
N ASP A 124 -30.74 4.67 -7.85
CA ASP A 124 -31.87 4.64 -8.81
C ASP A 124 -32.83 3.46 -8.58
N GLY A 125 -33.08 3.09 -7.32
CA GLY A 125 -34.05 2.04 -6.95
C GLY A 125 -33.65 0.60 -7.29
N LYS A 126 -32.44 0.38 -7.84
CA LYS A 126 -31.82 -0.94 -8.04
C LYS A 126 -30.53 -1.04 -7.23
N ALA A 127 -30.65 -0.98 -5.90
CA ALA A 127 -29.51 -1.16 -5.01
C ALA A 127 -28.94 -2.58 -5.19
N LYS A 128 -27.71 -2.69 -5.71
CA LYS A 128 -26.94 -3.93 -5.65
C LYS A 128 -26.08 -3.88 -4.40
N GLU A 129 -26.29 -4.82 -3.49
CA GLU A 129 -25.38 -5.04 -2.37
C GLU A 129 -24.09 -5.66 -2.90
N ALA A 130 -22.96 -5.00 -2.66
CA ALA A 130 -21.63 -5.50 -2.96
C ALA A 130 -20.82 -5.53 -1.67
N GLU A 131 -20.19 -6.67 -1.38
CA GLU A 131 -19.27 -6.79 -0.24
C GLU A 131 -17.90 -6.25 -0.63
N VAL A 132 -17.33 -5.43 0.25
CA VAL A 132 -16.00 -4.87 0.10
C VAL A 132 -15.25 -5.00 1.42
N TRP A 133 -13.93 -5.10 1.34
CA TRP A 133 -13.06 -4.97 2.49
C TRP A 133 -12.18 -3.73 2.36
N LYS A 134 -11.70 -3.22 3.50
CA LYS A 134 -10.82 -2.06 3.60
C LYS A 134 -9.90 -2.18 4.80
N ILE A 135 -8.81 -1.42 4.79
CA ILE A 135 -8.07 -1.09 6.01
C ILE A 135 -8.86 -0.01 6.76
N ASN A 136 -9.28 -0.31 7.99
CA ASN A 136 -10.05 0.62 8.82
C ASN A 136 -9.18 1.32 9.89
N LYS A 137 -8.04 0.73 10.24
CA LYS A 137 -7.09 1.30 11.20
C LYS A 137 -5.70 0.75 10.95
N VAL A 138 -4.70 1.62 11.08
CA VAL A 138 -3.29 1.25 11.20
C VAL A 138 -2.80 1.76 12.54
N GLN A 139 -1.97 0.97 13.22
CA GLN A 139 -1.39 1.30 14.51
C GLN A 139 0.09 0.90 14.55
N LEU A 140 0.90 1.78 15.14
CA LEU A 140 2.29 1.50 15.48
C LEU A 140 2.48 1.70 16.98
N VAL A 141 2.99 0.68 17.65
CA VAL A 141 3.51 0.77 19.01
C VAL A 141 5.03 0.75 18.91
N TYR A 142 5.70 1.71 19.53
CA TYR A 142 7.15 1.85 19.46
C TYR A 142 7.72 2.26 20.82
N ASN A 143 8.96 1.86 21.12
CA ASN A 143 9.65 2.20 22.36
C ASN A 143 10.87 3.07 22.07
N THR A 144 10.82 4.34 22.48
CA THR A 144 11.92 5.31 22.30
C THR A 144 13.09 5.05 23.24
N SER A 145 12.99 4.07 24.14
CA SER A 145 14.14 3.54 24.91
C SER A 145 15.05 2.64 24.06
N GLU A 146 14.64 2.30 22.84
CA GLU A 146 15.41 1.50 21.91
C GLU A 146 16.54 2.34 21.30
N GLY A 147 17.77 2.10 21.73
CA GLY A 147 18.91 2.99 21.47
C GLY A 147 19.53 2.91 20.07
N THR A 148 19.12 1.97 19.20
CA THR A 148 19.68 1.90 17.83
C THR A 148 19.05 2.94 16.90
N HIS A 149 17.74 3.18 17.02
CA HIS A 149 17.04 4.18 16.20
C HIS A 149 16.77 5.49 16.96
N PHE A 150 16.57 5.43 18.28
CA PHE A 150 16.21 6.60 19.09
C PHE A 150 17.39 7.04 19.96
N ILE A 151 18.39 7.66 19.32
CA ILE A 151 19.60 8.11 20.01
C ILE A 151 19.27 9.33 20.89
N ASN A 152 19.60 9.25 22.19
CA ASN A 152 19.40 10.32 23.17
C ASN A 152 17.95 10.84 23.27
N ALA A 153 16.96 9.95 23.08
CA ALA A 153 15.56 10.31 23.22
C ALA A 153 15.26 10.92 24.60
N TYR A 154 14.62 12.08 24.58
CA TYR A 154 14.15 12.75 25.78
C TYR A 154 12.91 12.04 26.33
N ASN A 155 12.93 11.72 27.63
CA ASN A 155 11.88 10.94 28.31
C ASN A 155 11.50 9.65 27.56
N PRO A 156 12.43 8.70 27.40
CA PRO A 156 12.21 7.51 26.61
C PRO A 156 11.14 6.61 27.24
N GLY A 157 10.34 5.95 26.39
CA GLY A 157 9.24 5.13 26.84
C GLY A 157 8.47 4.49 25.69
N LYS A 158 7.37 3.81 26.04
CA LYS A 158 6.50 3.15 25.08
C LYS A 158 5.39 4.09 24.63
N HIS A 159 5.27 4.28 23.32
CA HIS A 159 4.29 5.14 22.70
C HIS A 159 3.39 4.33 21.75
N THR A 160 2.19 4.83 21.49
CA THR A 160 1.25 4.24 20.54
C THR A 160 0.73 5.33 19.62
N ALA A 161 0.83 5.11 18.31
CA ALA A 161 0.26 5.98 17.31
C ALA A 161 -0.73 5.21 16.45
N SER A 162 -1.82 5.85 16.04
CA SER A 162 -2.83 5.22 15.18
C SER A 162 -3.49 6.21 14.22
N THR A 163 -4.05 5.68 13.13
CA THR A 163 -4.89 6.47 12.23
C THR A 163 -6.27 6.70 12.84
N HIS A 164 -6.89 7.83 12.51
CA HIS A 164 -8.28 8.14 12.89
C HIS A 164 -9.20 7.98 11.66
N HIS A 165 -10.28 7.19 11.79
CA HIS A 165 -11.30 6.98 10.73
C HIS A 165 -10.72 6.64 9.34
N LEU A 166 -9.81 5.66 9.26
CA LEU A 166 -9.20 5.27 7.99
C LEU A 166 -10.18 4.44 7.15
N SER A 167 -10.18 4.67 5.84
CA SER A 167 -10.85 3.82 4.85
C SER A 167 -9.94 3.72 3.63
N ALA A 168 -8.93 2.87 3.72
CA ALA A 168 -7.91 2.70 2.67
C ALA A 168 -8.00 1.32 2.01
N LEU A 169 -7.46 1.22 0.79
CA LEU A 169 -7.37 -0.04 0.03
C LEU A 169 -8.72 -0.75 -0.12
N VAL A 170 -9.77 0.05 -0.38
CA VAL A 170 -11.13 -0.48 -0.57
C VAL A 170 -11.13 -1.43 -1.77
N THR A 171 -11.48 -2.68 -1.51
CA THR A 171 -11.36 -3.77 -2.48
C THR A 171 -12.59 -4.67 -2.42
N PRO A 172 -13.12 -5.14 -3.56
CA PRO A 172 -14.20 -6.12 -3.57
C PRO A 172 -13.86 -7.38 -2.78
N ALA A 173 -14.84 -7.96 -2.09
CA ALA A 173 -14.68 -9.25 -1.39
C ALA A 173 -14.21 -10.35 -2.35
N GLY A 174 -13.42 -11.29 -1.84
CA GLY A 174 -12.83 -12.37 -2.65
C GLY A 174 -11.70 -11.97 -3.60
N ARG A 175 -11.22 -10.72 -3.58
CA ARG A 175 -10.07 -10.25 -4.38
C ARG A 175 -8.90 -9.79 -3.51
N SER A 176 -7.70 -9.91 -4.06
CA SER A 176 -6.49 -9.30 -3.48
C SER A 176 -6.34 -7.85 -3.97
N PHE A 177 -5.81 -6.96 -3.15
CA PHE A 177 -5.47 -5.60 -3.57
C PHE A 177 -4.02 -5.56 -4.04
N VAL A 178 -3.75 -4.97 -5.21
CA VAL A 178 -2.39 -4.84 -5.77
C VAL A 178 -2.09 -3.38 -6.10
N CYS A 179 -0.95 -2.86 -5.62
CA CYS A 179 -0.50 -1.50 -5.89
C CYS A 179 1.01 -1.37 -5.78
N SER A 180 1.67 -0.92 -6.85
CA SER A 180 3.11 -0.68 -6.88
C SER A 180 3.44 0.69 -6.27
N ALA A 181 2.59 1.68 -6.53
CA ALA A 181 2.73 3.05 -6.10
C ALA A 181 2.67 3.18 -4.56
N GLN A 182 3.45 4.14 -4.05
CA GLN A 182 3.54 4.44 -2.63
C GLN A 182 2.18 4.85 -2.04
N GLN A 183 1.77 4.16 -0.98
CA GLN A 183 0.67 4.56 -0.11
C GLN A 183 1.23 5.15 1.18
N THR A 184 0.73 6.31 1.59
CA THR A 184 1.21 7.01 2.79
C THR A 184 0.09 7.17 3.81
N PHE A 185 0.33 6.77 5.05
CA PHE A 185 -0.57 6.93 6.19
C PHE A 185 0.08 7.81 7.25
N THR A 186 -0.69 8.74 7.80
CA THR A 186 -0.26 9.54 8.96
C THR A 186 -0.90 8.97 10.22
N LEU A 187 -0.07 8.48 11.13
CA LEU A 187 -0.50 8.04 12.46
C LEU A 187 -0.35 9.19 13.44
N ILE A 188 -1.33 9.36 14.31
CA ILE A 188 -1.28 10.37 15.38
C ILE A 188 -0.91 9.63 16.67
N SER A 189 0.15 10.09 17.34
CA SER A 189 0.55 9.58 18.65
C SER A 189 -0.53 9.85 19.70
N SER A 190 -0.64 8.98 20.70
CA SER A 190 -1.59 9.13 21.82
C SER A 190 -1.37 10.40 22.65
N ASP A 191 -0.16 10.94 22.64
CA ASP A 191 0.17 12.24 23.25
C ASP A 191 -0.27 13.45 22.38
N HIS A 192 -0.80 13.19 21.19
CA HIS A 192 -1.25 14.18 20.19
C HIS A 192 -0.20 15.23 19.80
N GLN A 193 1.08 14.98 20.06
CA GLN A 193 2.12 15.98 19.85
C GLN A 193 2.77 15.85 18.47
N LYS A 194 2.78 14.65 17.90
CA LYS A 194 3.53 14.34 16.67
C LYS A 194 2.82 13.35 15.76
N GLY A 195 2.97 13.57 14.45
CA GLY A 195 2.51 12.67 13.40
C GLY A 195 3.63 11.76 12.91
N ILE A 196 3.38 10.45 12.85
CA ILE A 196 4.29 9.46 12.28
C ILE A 196 3.85 9.18 10.85
N THR A 197 4.80 9.20 9.91
CA THR A 197 4.53 8.84 8.53
C THR A 197 4.84 7.38 8.29
N VAL A 198 3.88 6.63 7.75
CA VAL A 198 4.04 5.25 7.30
C VAL A 198 3.91 5.22 5.80
N SER A 199 4.93 4.73 5.10
CA SER A 199 4.91 4.58 3.65
C SER A 199 4.98 3.11 3.28
N ILE A 200 4.00 2.62 2.52
CA ILE A 200 3.88 1.24 2.07
C ILE A 200 3.95 1.19 0.54
N TYR A 201 4.70 0.25 -0.03
CA TYR A 201 4.97 0.09 -1.46
C TYR A 201 4.85 -1.38 -1.86
N ASP A 202 4.74 -1.66 -3.17
CA ASP A 202 4.70 -3.02 -3.72
C ASP A 202 3.69 -3.91 -2.98
N ILE A 203 2.50 -3.39 -2.80
CA ILE A 203 1.44 -3.95 -1.97
C ILE A 203 0.75 -5.07 -2.75
N GLN A 204 0.66 -6.24 -2.15
CA GLN A 204 -0.29 -7.29 -2.49
C GLN A 204 -0.90 -7.87 -1.22
N ILE A 205 -2.17 -7.55 -0.93
CA ILE A 205 -2.80 -7.92 0.36
C ILE A 205 -4.19 -8.51 0.15
N GLN A 206 -4.50 -9.57 0.89
CA GLN A 206 -5.82 -10.17 0.96
C GLN A 206 -6.13 -10.64 2.39
N PRO A 207 -7.01 -9.94 3.12
CA PRO A 207 -7.32 -10.24 4.52
C PRO A 207 -8.53 -11.15 4.75
N PHE A 208 -9.26 -11.48 3.68
CA PHE A 208 -10.48 -12.30 3.74
C PHE A 208 -10.61 -13.19 2.49
N ASP A 209 -11.46 -14.21 2.61
CA ASP A 209 -11.97 -15.01 1.49
C ASP A 209 -10.87 -15.66 0.61
N ILE A 210 -9.76 -16.07 1.23
CA ILE A 210 -8.70 -16.85 0.57
C ILE A 210 -9.22 -18.27 0.35
N LYS A 211 -9.14 -18.76 -0.89
CA LYS A 211 -9.70 -20.06 -1.30
C LYS A 211 -8.66 -21.18 -1.35
N SER A 212 -7.39 -20.84 -1.44
CA SER A 212 -6.29 -21.78 -1.62
C SER A 212 -5.09 -21.31 -0.81
N ASP A 213 -4.48 -22.24 -0.08
CA ASP A 213 -3.36 -21.92 0.79
C ASP A 213 -2.20 -21.30 0.00
N PHE A 214 -1.59 -20.26 0.57
CA PHE A 214 -0.45 -19.55 -0.01
C PHE A 214 -0.68 -18.95 -1.42
N VAL A 215 -1.93 -18.78 -1.84
CA VAL A 215 -2.27 -18.24 -3.17
C VAL A 215 -3.28 -17.10 -3.04
N PHE A 216 -2.91 -15.93 -3.55
CA PHE A 216 -3.82 -14.80 -3.67
C PHE A 216 -4.93 -15.06 -4.69
N SER A 217 -6.13 -14.56 -4.41
CA SER A 217 -7.23 -14.45 -5.37
C SER A 217 -6.94 -13.40 -6.44
N GLU A 218 -7.85 -13.30 -7.42
CA GLU A 218 -7.76 -12.36 -8.54
C GLU A 218 -7.43 -10.92 -8.07
N PRO A 219 -6.39 -10.28 -8.65
CA PRO A 219 -5.90 -8.99 -8.20
C PRO A 219 -6.85 -7.85 -8.59
N TYR A 220 -7.05 -6.90 -7.69
CA TYR A 220 -7.74 -5.63 -7.89
C TYR A 220 -6.70 -4.51 -7.80
N LYS A 221 -6.44 -3.86 -8.92
CA LYS A 221 -5.38 -2.86 -9.05
C LYS A 221 -5.82 -1.51 -8.48
N CYS A 222 -4.88 -0.78 -7.88
CA CYS A 222 -5.12 0.58 -7.41
C CYS A 222 -5.17 1.59 -8.56
N ILE A 223 -5.95 2.65 -8.38
CA ILE A 223 -6.07 3.75 -9.35
C ILE A 223 -4.78 4.56 -9.49
N THR A 224 -3.92 4.56 -8.46
CA THR A 224 -2.66 5.31 -8.46
C THR A 224 -1.69 4.75 -9.49
N ASP A 225 -1.54 3.43 -9.59
CA ASP A 225 -0.71 2.77 -10.61
C ASP A 225 -1.17 3.14 -12.02
N GLU A 226 -2.50 3.15 -12.26
CA GLU A 226 -3.05 3.52 -13.57
C GLU A 226 -2.76 4.99 -13.91
N ARG A 227 -2.84 5.87 -12.92
CA ARG A 227 -2.54 7.29 -13.09
C ARG A 227 -1.07 7.54 -13.40
N GLU A 228 -0.14 6.93 -12.67
CA GLU A 228 1.29 7.06 -12.93
C GLU A 228 1.66 6.55 -14.33
N GLN A 229 1.07 5.42 -14.74
CA GLN A 229 1.22 4.91 -16.10
C GLN A 229 0.69 5.89 -17.15
N LEU A 230 -0.47 6.51 -16.91
CA LEU A 230 -1.04 7.50 -17.82
C LEU A 230 -0.15 8.75 -17.93
N GLU A 231 0.36 9.25 -16.81
CA GLU A 231 1.25 10.42 -16.76
C GLU A 231 2.57 10.15 -17.50
N GLN A 232 3.10 8.93 -17.44
CA GLN A 232 4.29 8.53 -18.21
C GLN A 232 4.00 8.39 -19.71
N MET A 233 2.81 7.93 -20.09
CA MET A 233 2.42 7.72 -21.50
C MET A 233 2.00 9.01 -22.21
N LEU A 234 1.47 9.99 -21.49
CA LEU A 234 0.99 11.26 -22.05
C LEU A 234 2.04 12.01 -22.89
N PRO A 235 3.28 12.27 -22.42
CA PRO A 235 4.28 12.98 -23.22
C PRO A 235 4.71 12.21 -24.48
N LEU A 236 4.74 10.88 -24.43
CA LEU A 236 5.06 10.04 -25.59
C LEU A 236 3.99 10.17 -26.67
N VAL A 237 2.71 10.07 -26.29
CA VAL A 237 1.59 10.19 -27.23
C VAL A 237 1.53 11.59 -27.83
N LEU A 238 1.67 12.64 -27.00
CA LEU A 238 1.69 14.02 -27.48
C LEU A 238 2.89 14.28 -28.42
N GLY A 239 4.07 13.75 -28.08
CA GLY A 239 5.26 13.83 -28.91
C GLY A 239 5.07 13.16 -30.27
N LEU A 240 4.46 11.97 -30.31
CA LEU A 240 4.15 11.28 -31.57
C LEU A 240 3.16 12.05 -32.43
N ILE A 241 2.09 12.60 -31.85
CA ILE A 241 1.09 13.39 -32.58
C ILE A 241 1.74 14.65 -33.17
N LEU A 242 2.51 15.39 -32.37
CA LEU A 242 3.22 16.59 -32.83
C LEU A 242 4.23 16.24 -33.93
N GLY A 243 5.00 15.16 -33.76
CA GLY A 243 5.93 14.68 -34.77
C GLY A 243 5.26 14.35 -36.10
N LEU A 244 4.13 13.63 -36.06
CA LEU A 244 3.34 13.31 -37.25
C LEU A 244 2.82 14.57 -37.96
N ILE A 245 2.32 15.56 -37.21
CA ILE A 245 1.85 16.84 -37.77
C ILE A 245 2.99 17.57 -38.49
N ILE A 246 4.19 17.60 -37.90
CA ILE A 246 5.37 18.24 -38.52
C ILE A 246 5.76 17.52 -39.82
N VAL A 247 5.81 16.19 -39.83
CA VAL A 247 6.14 15.42 -41.03
C VAL A 247 5.11 15.65 -42.14
N ILE A 248 3.83 15.65 -41.80
CA ILE A 248 2.74 15.91 -42.76
C ILE A 248 2.85 17.32 -43.34
N THR A 249 3.03 18.34 -42.49
CA THR A 249 3.13 19.74 -42.95
C THR A 249 4.35 19.97 -43.84
N ILE A 250 5.52 19.42 -43.50
CA ILE A 250 6.73 19.49 -44.35
C ILE A 250 6.50 18.77 -45.68
N SER A 251 5.88 17.58 -45.66
CA SER A 251 5.60 16.82 -46.87
C SER A 251 4.68 17.60 -47.81
N VAL A 252 3.56 18.11 -47.29
CA VAL A 252 2.61 18.95 -48.04
C VAL A 252 3.30 20.20 -48.59
N TYR A 253 4.14 20.87 -47.79
CA TYR A 253 4.90 22.03 -48.24
C TYR A 253 5.84 21.68 -49.41
N HIS A 254 6.57 20.56 -49.32
CA HIS A 254 7.45 20.09 -50.38
C HIS A 254 6.69 19.75 -51.67
N PHE A 255 5.54 19.10 -51.55
CA PHE A 255 4.66 18.80 -52.69
C PHE A 255 4.13 20.08 -53.32
N HIS A 256 3.67 21.04 -52.52
CA HIS A 256 3.19 22.33 -53.01
C HIS A 256 4.31 23.06 -53.77
N LEU A 257 5.51 23.17 -53.18
CA LEU A 257 6.64 23.83 -53.81
C LEU A 257 7.01 23.19 -55.16
N LYS A 258 6.99 21.85 -55.25
CA LYS A 258 7.23 21.13 -56.51
C LYS A 258 6.15 21.43 -57.55
N LEU A 259 4.88 21.46 -57.17
CA LEU A 259 3.77 21.78 -58.08
C LEU A 259 3.86 23.23 -58.59
N THR A 260 4.15 24.19 -57.71
CA THR A 260 4.30 25.61 -58.08
C THR A 260 5.52 25.84 -58.97
N ALA A 261 6.66 25.19 -58.69
CA ALA A 261 7.86 25.29 -59.53
C ALA A 261 7.66 24.65 -60.93
N ALA A 262 6.87 23.58 -61.02
CA ALA A 262 6.53 22.96 -62.31
C ALA A 262 5.60 23.82 -63.19
N GLN A 263 4.88 24.77 -62.59
CA GLN A 263 3.96 25.67 -63.30
C GLN A 263 4.63 26.97 -63.81
N GLN A 264 5.94 27.17 -63.62
CA GLN A 264 6.62 28.33 -64.17
C GLN A 264 6.77 28.21 -65.71
N PRO A 265 6.20 29.13 -66.51
CA PRO A 265 6.41 29.12 -67.96
C PRO A 265 7.88 29.38 -68.27
N GLN A 266 8.50 28.53 -69.10
CA GLN A 266 9.81 28.81 -69.68
C GLN A 266 9.72 30.10 -70.51
N LEU A 267 10.20 31.24 -69.99
CA LEU A 267 10.38 32.44 -70.81
C LEU A 267 11.49 32.16 -71.84
N PRO A 268 11.27 32.39 -73.15
CA PRO A 268 12.31 32.21 -74.15
C PRO A 268 13.39 33.28 -73.94
N ARG A 269 14.63 32.83 -73.72
CA ARG A 269 15.81 33.69 -73.63
C ARG A 269 16.20 34.12 -75.04
N ASP A 270 15.52 35.14 -75.56
CA ASP A 270 15.87 35.72 -76.86
C ASP A 270 17.21 36.46 -76.77
N ARG A 271 18.19 35.86 -77.44
CA ARG A 271 19.58 36.31 -77.54
C ARG A 271 19.76 37.11 -78.83
N SER A 272 19.04 38.21 -78.99
CA SER A 272 19.31 39.15 -80.08
C SER A 272 18.69 40.51 -79.77
N LEU A 273 19.53 41.50 -79.45
CA LEU A 273 19.35 42.93 -79.75
C LEU A 273 20.29 43.77 -78.87
N TYR A 274 21.61 43.67 -79.09
CA TYR A 274 22.57 44.76 -78.85
C TYR A 274 23.87 44.40 -79.59
N LYS A 275 23.79 44.40 -80.91
CA LYS A 275 24.96 44.44 -81.78
C LYS A 275 24.62 45.30 -82.99
N ASN A 276 24.33 46.57 -82.71
CA ASN A 276 24.36 47.70 -83.63
C ASN A 276 24.30 48.97 -82.78
N MET A 277 25.43 49.28 -82.15
CA MET A 277 25.95 50.62 -81.87
C MET A 277 27.42 50.46 -81.50
#